data_AF-A0A0T5Z2W4-F1
#
_entry.id   AF-A0A0T5Z2W4-F1
#
_cell.length_a   1.000
_cell.length_b   1.000
_cell.length_c   1.000
_cell.angle_alpha   90.00
_cell.angle_beta   90.00
_cell.angle_gamma   90.00
#
_symmetry.space_group_name_H-M   'P 1'
#
loop_
_entity.id
_entity.type
_entity.pdbx_description
1 polymer ?
#
loop_
_entity_poly.entity_id
_entity_poly.type
_entity_poly.pdbx_seq_one_letter_code
_entity_poly.pdbx_strand_id
1 'polypeptide(L)' 'MNIFRTVVSLVFLMVSAAAWAGSVADQVEVEDPYVRGVPPGQPNSASFLRLTNHGSVDSALVGARSPVAKVVELHT' A
#
# COMPACT_ATOMS: atom_id res chain seq x y z
N MET A 1 6.82 -35.74 27.81
CA MET A 1 7.83 -34.79 27.27
C MET A 1 7.59 -34.44 25.80
N ASN A 2 7.14 -35.38 24.95
CA ASN A 2 7.08 -35.17 23.49
C ASN A 2 5.87 -34.31 23.06
N ILE A 3 4.68 -34.55 23.60
CA ILE A 3 3.48 -33.75 23.31
C ILE A 3 3.68 -32.27 23.64
N PHE A 4 4.28 -31.95 24.80
CA PHE A 4 4.52 -30.57 25.20
C PHE A 4 5.44 -29.84 24.21
N ARG A 5 6.50 -30.50 23.75
CA ARG A 5 7.43 -29.94 22.76
C ARG A 5 6.76 -29.76 21.39
N THR A 6 5.96 -30.73 20.95
CA THR A 6 5.21 -30.63 19.69
C THR A 6 4.20 -29.49 19.70
N VAL A 7 3.47 -29.32 20.81
CA VAL A 7 2.52 -28.21 20.98
C VAL A 7 3.24 -26.86 20.97
N VAL A 8 4.35 -26.74 21.69
CA VAL A 8 5.17 -25.51 21.69
C VAL A 8 5.68 -25.20 20.28
N SER A 9 6.22 -26.17 19.56
CA SER A 9 6.69 -25.99 18.17
C SER A 9 5.57 -25.58 17.20
N LEU A 10 4.37 -26.16 17.32
CA LEU A 10 3.21 -25.79 16.51
C LEU A 10 2.76 -24.35 16.79
N VAL A 11 2.73 -23.94 18.07
CA VAL A 11 2.39 -22.56 18.45
C VAL A 11 3.42 -21.58 17.89
N PHE A 12 4.72 -21.88 17.98
CA PHE A 12 5.76 -21.04 17.39
C PHE A 12 5.63 -20.93 15.87
N LEU A 13 5.28 -22.02 15.17
CA LEU A 13 5.05 -22.00 13.73
C LEU A 13 3.87 -21.09 13.34
N MET A 14 2.74 -21.20 14.06
CA MET A 14 1.56 -20.38 13.80
C MET A 14 1.81 -18.88 14.05
N VAL A 15 2.54 -18.54 15.12
CA VAL A 15 2.92 -17.15 15.42
C VAL A 15 3.86 -16.60 14.34
N SER A 16 4.77 -17.42 13.83
CA SER A 16 5.67 -17.00 12.75
C SER A 16 4.92 -16.63 11.47
N ALA A 17 3.87 -17.35 11.09
CA ALA A 17 3.10 -17.07 9.86
C ALA A 17 2.38 -15.71 9.88
N ALA A 18 1.86 -15.30 11.05
CA ALA A 18 1.22 -13.99 11.22
C ALA A 18 2.20 -12.82 11.02
N ALA A 19 3.50 -13.03 11.26
CA ALA A 19 4.52 -12.00 11.03
C ALA A 19 4.81 -11.75 9.54
N TRP A 20 4.33 -12.61 8.64
CA TRP A 20 4.48 -12.49 7.19
C TRP A 20 3.20 -12.04 6.48
N ALA A 21 2.15 -11.65 7.23
CA ALA A 21 0.99 -11.03 6.60
C ALA A 21 1.43 -9.76 5.88
N GLY A 22 1.24 -9.72 4.56
CA GLY A 22 1.55 -8.55 3.73
C GLY A 22 0.82 -7.32 4.23
N SER A 23 1.41 -6.16 3.99
CA SER A 23 0.80 -4.87 4.22
C SER A 23 -0.36 -4.61 3.24
N VAL A 24 -1.18 -3.60 3.53
CA VAL A 24 -2.20 -3.11 2.59
C VAL A 24 -1.58 -2.77 1.23
N ALA A 25 -0.35 -2.24 1.21
CA ALA A 25 0.34 -1.89 -0.02
C ALA A 25 0.63 -3.12 -0.91
N ASP A 26 0.82 -4.30 -0.32
CA ASP A 26 1.06 -5.54 -1.07
C ASP A 26 -0.22 -6.06 -1.77
N GLN A 27 -1.39 -5.52 -1.38
CA GLN A 27 -2.70 -5.89 -1.92
C GLN A 27 -3.26 -4.85 -2.90
N VAL A 28 -2.60 -3.70 -3.03
CA VAL A 28 -3.05 -2.62 -3.91
C VAL A 28 -2.22 -2.61 -5.19
N GLU A 29 -2.89 -2.84 -6.31
CA GLU A 29 -2.28 -2.73 -7.63
C GLU A 29 -2.37 -1.28 -8.14
N VAL A 30 -1.28 -0.81 -8.76
CA VAL A 30 -1.17 0.52 -9.36
C VAL A 30 -1.06 0.36 -10.87
N GLU A 31 -2.01 0.91 -11.61
CA GLU A 31 -2.07 0.76 -13.07
C GLU A 31 -2.09 2.12 -13.76
N ASP A 32 -1.47 2.14 -14.95
CA ASP A 32 -1.39 3.28 -15.87
C ASP A 32 -1.04 4.63 -15.22
N PRO A 33 0.01 4.74 -14.37
CA PRO A 33 0.37 6.00 -13.75
C PRO A 33 0.91 6.97 -14.80
N TYR A 34 0.33 8.17 -14.87
CA TYR A 34 0.83 9.25 -15.71
C TYR A 34 0.65 10.63 -15.06
N VAL A 35 1.40 11.61 -15.53
CA VAL A 35 1.35 13.00 -15.06
C VAL A 35 1.10 13.90 -16.26
N ARG A 36 0.26 14.93 -16.09
CA ARG A 36 0.06 15.94 -17.15
C ARG A 36 1.22 16.93 -17.16
N GLY A 37 1.70 17.26 -18.36
CA GLY A 37 2.65 18.37 -18.54
C GLY A 37 2.06 19.67 -18.01
N VAL A 38 2.91 20.49 -17.40
CA VAL A 38 2.52 21.79 -16.82
C VAL A 38 2.47 22.83 -17.94
N PRO A 39 1.32 23.50 -18.17
CA PRO A 39 1.25 24.61 -19.11
C PRO A 39 2.15 25.78 -18.69
N PRO A 40 2.65 26.61 -19.63
CA PRO A 40 3.44 27.78 -19.30
C PRO A 40 2.73 28.69 -18.28
N GLY A 41 3.45 29.07 -17.22
CA GLY A 41 2.94 29.95 -16.16
C GLY A 41 2.06 29.28 -15.11
N GLN A 42 1.76 27.99 -15.22
CA GLN A 42 1.01 27.25 -14.19
C GLN A 42 1.96 26.64 -13.15
N PRO A 43 1.66 26.76 -11.85
CA PRO A 43 2.51 26.16 -10.81
C PRO A 43 2.17 24.69 -10.53
N ASN A 44 0.98 24.23 -10.94
CA ASN A 44 0.42 22.94 -10.54
C ASN A 44 0.36 21.96 -11.71
N SER A 45 0.56 20.68 -11.41
CA SER A 45 0.30 19.54 -12.28
C SER A 45 -0.71 18.60 -11.61
N ALA A 46 -1.15 17.57 -12.33
CA ALA A 46 -1.95 16.47 -11.79
C ALA A 46 -1.38 15.12 -12.24
N SER A 47 -1.27 14.20 -11.29
CA SER A 47 -0.99 12.78 -11.52
C SER A 47 -2.28 11.98 -11.53
N PHE A 48 -2.36 11.00 -12.42
CA PHE A 48 -3.49 10.10 -12.59
C PHE A 48 -2.97 8.66 -12.57
N LEU A 49 -3.74 7.77 -11.97
CA LEU A 49 -3.47 6.34 -11.91
C LEU A 49 -4.78 5.63 -11.55
N ARG A 50 -4.84 4.32 -11.77
CA ARG A 50 -5.86 3.46 -11.18
C ARG A 50 -5.28 2.72 -9.98
N LEU A 51 -6.00 2.72 -8.87
CA LEU A 51 -5.71 1.90 -7.70
C LEU A 51 -6.77 0.81 -7.60
N THR A 52 -6.35 -0.45 -7.59
CA THR A 52 -7.23 -1.61 -7.40
C THR A 52 -6.84 -2.32 -6.11
N ASN A 53 -7.74 -2.37 -5.12
CA ASN A 53 -7.53 -3.12 -3.89
C ASN A 53 -8.01 -4.57 -4.07
N HIS A 54 -7.08 -5.52 -4.07
CA HIS A 54 -7.36 -6.96 -4.14
C HIS A 54 -7.52 -7.60 -2.76
N GLY A 55 -7.30 -6.83 -1.69
CA GLY A 55 -7.43 -7.29 -0.31
C GLY A 55 -8.88 -7.48 0.11
N SER A 56 -9.08 -8.27 1.15
CA SER A 56 -10.40 -8.53 1.75
C SER A 56 -10.87 -7.45 2.74
N VAL A 57 -10.10 -6.36 2.89
CA VAL A 57 -10.35 -5.28 3.85
C VAL A 57 -10.37 -3.95 3.11
N ASP A 58 -11.37 -3.14 3.41
CA ASP A 58 -11.51 -1.79 2.89
C ASP A 58 -10.29 -0.93 3.27
N SER A 59 -9.80 -0.16 2.30
CA SER A 59 -8.62 0.69 2.44
C SER A 59 -8.86 2.04 1.77
N ALA A 60 -8.23 3.09 2.30
CA ALA A 60 -8.39 4.45 1.80
C ALA A 60 -7.03 5.06 1.41
N LEU A 61 -7.01 5.81 0.30
CA LEU A 61 -5.89 6.67 -0.05
C LEU A 61 -5.97 7.93 0.84
N VAL A 62 -5.01 8.06 1.77
CA VAL A 62 -5.02 9.16 2.77
C VAL A 62 -4.03 10.28 2.46
N GLY A 63 -3.13 10.08 1.49
CA GLY A 63 -2.19 11.10 1.06
C GLY A 63 -1.19 10.58 0.04
N ALA A 64 -0.37 11.50 -0.47
CA ALA A 64 0.73 11.21 -1.39
C ALA A 64 1.87 12.21 -1.14
N ARG A 65 3.07 11.90 -1.65
CA ARG A 65 4.25 12.77 -1.57
C ARG A 65 4.95 12.78 -2.91
N SER A 66 5.56 13.92 -3.25
CA SER A 66 6.32 14.09 -4.49
C SER A 66 7.63 14.82 -4.20
N PRO A 67 8.77 14.40 -4.78
CA PRO A 67 10.02 15.12 -4.66
C PRO A 67 10.03 16.44 -5.45
N VAL A 68 9.10 16.62 -6.39
CA VAL A 68 9.04 17.79 -7.30
C VAL A 68 7.88 18.74 -6.99
N ALA A 69 7.05 18.44 -5.99
CA ALA A 69 5.95 19.31 -5.56
C ALA A 69 6.00 19.51 -4.04
N LYS A 70 5.82 20.75 -3.59
CA LYS A 70 5.80 21.09 -2.16
C LYS A 70 4.59 20.50 -1.43
N VAL A 71 3.46 20.39 -2.11
CA VAL A 71 2.19 19.88 -1.59
C VAL A 71 1.59 18.93 -2.63
N VAL A 72 0.95 17.86 -2.17
CA VAL A 72 0.12 16.98 -2.99
C VAL A 72 -1.25 16.90 -2.34
N GLU A 73 -2.30 17.16 -3.13
CA GLU A 73 -3.68 17.14 -2.70
C GLU A 73 -4.41 16.00 -3.40
N LEU A 74 -5.35 15.36 -2.69
CA LEU A 74 -6.19 14.30 -3.26
C LEU A 74 -7.46 14.92 -3.83
N HIS A 75 -7.79 14.56 -5.05
CA HIS A 75 -9.03 14.94 -5.73
C HIS A 75 -9.75 13.63 -6.13
N THR A 76 -10.72 13.21 -5.32
CA THR A 76 -11.46 11.93 -5.46
C THR A 76 -12.94 12.17 -5.61
#